data_AF-A0A7C7ACG7-F1
#
_entry.id   AF-A0A7C7ACG7-F1
#
_cell.length_a   1.000
_cell.length_b   1.000
_cell.length_c   1.000
_cell.angle_alpha   90.00
_cell.angle_beta   90.00
_cell.angle_gamma   90.00
#
_symmetry.space_group_name_H-M   'P 1'
#
loop_
_entity.id
_entity.type
_entity.pdbx_description
1 polymer ?
#
loop_
_entity_poly.entity_id
_entity_poly.type
_entity_poly.pdbx_seq_one_letter_code
_entity_poly.pdbx_strand_id
1 'polypeptide(L)'
;MLGIFKKKQTGSKQAPEAQEANIDQSSYQIVEVTESGSDNAQDQDELIAVITAAIAASLNRSTHSVVVRSIRQVPTTSPAWNRAARFDLTASRL
;
A
#
# COMPACT_ATOMS: atom_id res chain seq x y z
N MET A 1 44.17 -49.32 14.14
CA MET A 1 43.55 -48.63 15.29
C MET A 1 42.05 -48.59 15.03
N LEU A 2 41.25 -49.16 15.95
CA LEU A 2 39.80 -49.36 15.89
C LEU A 2 39.01 -48.03 15.80
N GLY A 3 37.86 -48.03 15.14
CA GLY A 3 36.74 -47.15 15.51
C GLY A 3 35.79 -46.74 14.38
N ILE A 4 34.74 -47.53 14.15
CA ILE A 4 33.54 -47.17 13.38
C ILE A 4 32.56 -46.51 14.35
N PHE A 5 32.03 -45.32 14.03
CA PHE A 5 30.84 -44.78 14.73
C PHE A 5 29.80 -44.26 13.74
N LYS A 6 28.74 -45.07 13.59
CA LYS A 6 27.43 -44.68 13.04
C LYS A 6 26.59 -44.16 14.21
N LYS A 7 25.99 -42.97 14.08
CA LYS A 7 24.83 -42.57 14.89
C LYS A 7 23.63 -42.33 13.97
N LYS A 8 22.53 -42.97 14.35
CA LYS A 8 21.21 -43.06 13.72
C LYS A 8 20.25 -42.06 14.40
N GLN A 9 19.07 -41.84 13.78
CA GLN A 9 17.80 -41.31 14.35
C GLN A 9 17.72 -39.78 14.48
N THR A 10 16.62 -39.05 14.19
CA THR A 10 15.18 -39.28 13.93
C THR A 10 14.64 -38.01 13.23
N GLY A 11 13.81 -38.04 12.19
CA GLY A 11 12.36 -38.15 12.32
C GLY A 11 11.70 -36.87 12.86
N SER A 12 11.63 -35.79 12.07
CA SER A 12 10.77 -34.63 12.36
C SER A 12 9.66 -34.54 11.32
N LYS A 13 8.43 -34.64 11.84
CA LYS A 13 7.13 -34.64 11.17
C LYS A 13 6.97 -33.44 10.21
N GLN A 14 6.61 -33.70 8.95
CA GLN A 14 5.94 -32.73 8.09
C GLN A 14 4.43 -32.90 8.25
N ALA A 15 3.78 -31.85 8.74
CA ALA A 15 2.33 -31.64 8.69
C ALA A 15 2.04 -30.61 7.58
N PRO A 16 0.83 -30.63 6.99
CA PRO A 16 0.63 -30.40 5.56
C PRO A 16 0.72 -28.93 5.15
N GLU A 17 1.35 -28.73 3.99
CA GLU A 17 1.48 -27.46 3.26
C GLU A 17 0.11 -26.93 2.85
N ALA A 18 -0.26 -25.77 3.39
CA ALA A 18 -1.27 -24.92 2.77
C ALA A 18 -0.65 -24.33 1.50
N GLN A 19 -1.25 -24.65 0.35
CA GLN A 19 -0.80 -24.22 -0.96
C GLN A 19 -0.86 -22.69 -1.05
N GLU A 20 0.31 -22.05 -1.04
CA GLU A 20 0.47 -20.62 -1.27
C GLU A 20 0.14 -20.31 -2.72
N ALA A 21 -0.83 -19.41 -2.92
CA ALA A 21 -1.21 -18.91 -4.23
C ALA A 21 0.01 -18.27 -4.91
N ASN A 22 0.30 -18.73 -6.14
CA ASN A 22 1.32 -18.20 -7.02
C ASN A 22 1.04 -16.71 -7.31
N ILE A 23 1.70 -15.82 -6.57
CA ILE A 23 1.71 -14.39 -6.86
C ILE A 23 2.94 -14.13 -7.72
N ASP A 24 2.67 -13.78 -8.98
CA ASP A 24 3.61 -13.31 -9.98
C ASP A 24 4.66 -12.38 -9.36
N GLN A 25 5.93 -12.79 -9.44
CA GLN A 25 7.09 -12.06 -8.93
C GLN A 25 7.38 -10.84 -9.81
N SER A 26 6.49 -9.86 -9.84
CA SER A 26 6.88 -8.51 -10.23
C SER A 26 7.71 -7.93 -9.08
N SER A 27 9.02 -7.86 -9.28
CA SER A 27 9.99 -7.32 -8.34
C SER A 27 9.72 -5.83 -8.09
N TYR A 28 8.91 -5.52 -7.08
CA TYR A 28 8.78 -4.16 -6.57
C TYR A 28 9.87 -3.92 -5.54
N GLN A 29 10.80 -3.01 -5.86
CA GLN A 29 11.74 -2.50 -4.87
C GLN A 29 10.97 -1.60 -3.91
N ILE A 30 10.93 -2.00 -2.64
CA ILE A 30 10.54 -1.14 -1.53
C ILE A 30 11.67 -0.14 -1.37
N VAL A 31 11.51 1.06 -1.91
CA VAL A 31 12.44 2.16 -1.69
C VAL A 31 12.11 2.74 -0.32
N GLU A 32 12.99 2.52 0.66
CA GLU A 32 13.01 3.32 1.87
C GLU A 32 13.42 4.75 1.47
N VAL A 33 12.42 5.64 1.39
CA VAL A 33 12.64 7.05 1.07
C VAL A 33 13.34 7.68 2.28
N THR A 34 14.62 7.99 2.11
CA THR A 34 15.38 8.75 3.11
C THR A 34 14.89 10.19 3.09
N GLU A 35 14.39 10.65 4.24
CA GLU A 35 13.86 12.00 4.49
C GLU A 35 14.74 13.07 3.85
N SER A 36 14.28 13.60 2.72
CA SER A 36 14.91 14.72 2.03
C SER A 36 14.11 15.97 2.36
N GLY A 37 14.63 16.75 3.30
CA GLY A 37 14.02 17.91 3.95
C GLY A 37 13.31 18.91 3.02
N SER A 38 11.99 18.73 2.90
CA SER A 38 11.03 19.74 2.52
C SER A 38 9.75 19.44 3.31
N ASP A 39 9.25 20.39 4.08
CA ASP A 39 7.98 20.24 4.84
C ASP A 39 6.82 19.76 3.94
N ASN A 40 6.89 20.02 2.63
CA ASN A 40 5.89 19.59 1.64
C ASN A 40 6.05 18.14 1.14
N ALA A 41 7.22 17.53 1.28
CA ALA A 41 7.46 16.15 0.84
C ALA A 41 6.89 15.15 1.86
N GLN A 42 7.08 15.43 3.14
CA GLN A 42 6.55 14.61 4.22
C GLN A 42 5.01 14.59 4.21
N ASP A 43 4.39 15.75 3.97
CA ASP A 43 2.93 15.85 3.78
C ASP A 43 2.42 14.99 2.61
N GLN A 44 3.19 14.86 1.53
CA GLN A 44 2.81 14.05 0.37
C GLN A 44 2.88 12.55 0.66
N ASP A 45 3.90 12.11 1.40
CA ASP A 45 4.05 10.70 1.78
C ASP A 45 2.94 10.26 2.73
N GLU A 46 2.61 11.10 3.72
CA GLU A 46 1.47 10.86 4.62
C GLU A 46 0.15 10.78 3.85
N LEU A 47 -0.07 11.68 2.88
CA LEU A 47 -1.25 11.63 2.00
C LEU A 47 -1.30 10.34 1.19
N ILE A 48 -0.18 9.92 0.58
CA ILE A 48 -0.10 8.67 -0.19
C ILE A 48 -0.42 7.47 0.71
N ALA A 49 0.12 7.44 1.94
CA ALA A 49 -0.12 6.35 2.89
C ALA A 49 -1.61 6.25 3.26
N VAL A 50 -2.25 7.36 3.62
CA VAL A 50 -3.67 7.39 3.98
C VAL A 50 -4.56 7.00 2.80
N ILE A 51 -4.30 7.53 1.61
CA ILE A 51 -5.05 7.20 0.38
C ILE A 51 -4.91 5.71 0.06
N THR A 52 -3.69 5.17 0.13
CA THR A 52 -3.41 3.76 -0.15
C THR A 52 -4.12 2.85 0.86
N ALA A 53 -4.07 3.18 2.14
CA ALA A 53 -4.77 2.43 3.19
C ALA A 53 -6.28 2.45 2.99
N ALA A 54 -6.87 3.61 2.66
CA ALA A 54 -8.30 3.73 2.41
C ALA A 54 -8.77 2.90 1.20
N ILE A 55 -8.01 2.91 0.10
CA ILE A 55 -8.30 2.09 -1.08
C ILE A 55 -8.17 0.61 -0.77
N ALA A 56 -7.09 0.21 -0.10
CA ALA A 56 -6.86 -1.18 0.30
C ALA A 56 -8.00 -1.70 1.18
N ALA A 57 -8.42 -0.91 2.18
CA ALA A 57 -9.55 -1.22 3.04
C ALA A 57 -10.87 -1.31 2.26
N SER A 58 -11.15 -0.36 1.35
CA SER A 58 -12.37 -0.34 0.54
C SER A 58 -12.49 -1.55 -0.39
N LEU A 59 -11.36 -2.09 -0.83
CA LEU A 59 -11.28 -3.26 -1.71
C LEU A 59 -11.04 -4.57 -0.94
N ASN A 60 -11.04 -4.55 0.39
CA ASN A 60 -10.70 -5.70 1.25
C ASN A 60 -9.37 -6.37 0.85
N ARG A 61 -8.40 -5.57 0.40
CA ARG A 61 -7.08 -6.02 -0.04
C ARG A 61 -6.00 -5.48 0.87
N SER A 62 -4.82 -6.10 0.86
CA SER A 62 -3.67 -5.61 1.62
C SER A 62 -2.97 -4.44 0.91
N THR A 63 -2.33 -3.57 1.68
CA THR A 63 -1.66 -2.34 1.20
C THR A 63 -0.53 -2.63 0.20
N HIS A 64 0.20 -3.74 0.35
CA HIS A 64 1.30 -4.13 -0.56
C HIS A 64 0.86 -4.40 -2.00
N SER A 65 -0.45 -4.55 -2.24
CA SER A 65 -1.00 -4.81 -3.57
C SER A 65 -1.38 -3.55 -4.35
N VAL A 66 -1.27 -2.37 -3.72
CA VAL A 66 -1.63 -1.07 -4.29
C VAL A 66 -0.36 -0.28 -4.55
N VAL A 67 -0.16 0.14 -5.80
CA VAL A 67 1.02 0.92 -6.22
C VAL A 67 0.57 2.26 -6.76
N VAL A 68 1.01 3.34 -6.12
CA VAL A 68 0.74 4.72 -6.55
C VAL A 68 1.82 5.15 -7.54
N ARG A 69 1.45 5.36 -8.80
CA ARG A 69 2.40 5.75 -9.87
C ARG A 69 2.65 7.25 -9.95
N SER A 70 1.63 8.06 -9.64
CA SER A 70 1.70 9.51 -9.70
C SER A 70 0.62 10.14 -8.84
N ILE A 71 0.97 11.18 -8.09
CA ILE A 71 0.02 12.04 -7.38
C ILE A 71 0.19 13.48 -7.88
N ARG A 72 -0.92 14.14 -8.18
CA ARG A 72 -0.93 15.56 -8.54
C ARG A 72 -2.11 16.25 -7.87
N GLN A 73 -1.83 17.22 -7.02
CA GLN A 73 -2.87 18.09 -6.50
C GLN A 73 -3.34 19.03 -7.61
N VAL A 74 -4.64 19.04 -7.89
CA VAL A 74 -5.23 19.96 -8.87
C VAL A 74 -5.60 21.24 -8.11
N PRO A 75 -4.96 22.39 -8.40
CA PRO A 75 -5.33 23.64 -7.77
C PRO A 75 -6.70 24.06 -8.28
N THR A 76 -7.75 23.75 -7.53
CA THR A 76 -9.08 24.32 -7.76
C THR A 76 -9.18 25.61 -6.97
N THR A 77 -9.14 26.76 -7.66
CA THR A 77 -9.46 28.07 -7.06
C THR A 77 -10.83 28.09 -6.38
N SER A 78 -11.75 27.20 -6.77
CA SER A 78 -12.97 26.90 -6.06
C SER A 78 -13.29 25.40 -6.18
N PRO A 79 -13.41 24.65 -5.06
CA PRO A 79 -13.78 23.23 -5.06
C PRO A 79 -15.14 22.96 -5.74
N ALA A 80 -15.36 21.73 -6.20
CA ALA A 80 -16.62 21.37 -6.88
C ALA A 80 -17.86 21.61 -5.99
N TRP A 81 -17.78 21.29 -4.69
CA TRP A 81 -18.86 21.54 -3.73
C TRP A 81 -19.15 23.05 -3.55
N ASN A 82 -18.11 23.89 -3.62
CA ASN A 82 -18.26 25.34 -3.51
C ASN A 82 -18.99 25.89 -4.75
N ARG A 83 -18.59 25.43 -5.94
CA ARG A 83 -19.29 25.79 -7.19
C ARG A 83 -20.76 25.32 -7.18
N ALA A 84 -21.01 24.09 -6.75
CA ALA A 84 -22.36 23.53 -6.65
C ALA A 84 -23.23 24.31 -5.65
N ALA A 85 -22.70 24.63 -4.46
CA ALA A 85 -23.41 25.40 -3.45
C ALA A 85 -23.75 26.81 -3.94
N ARG A 86 -22.83 27.48 -4.64
CA ARG A 86 -23.08 28.81 -5.23
C ARG A 86 -24.16 28.75 -6.30
N PHE A 87 -24.11 27.73 -7.16
CA PHE A 87 -25.13 27.51 -8.17
C PHE A 87 -26.52 27.33 -7.54
N ASP A 88 -26.63 26.47 -6.53
CA ASP A 88 -27.91 26.21 -5.83
C ASP A 88 -28.46 27.46 -5.13
N LEU A 89 -27.58 28.24 -4.48
CA LEU A 89 -27.93 29.56 -3.89
C LEU A 89 -28.45 30.57 -4.91
N THR A 90 -27.93 30.55 -6.13
CA THR A 90 -28.37 31.44 -7.20
C THR A 90 -29.63 30.92 -7.92
N ALA A 91 -29.73 29.61 -8.11
CA ALA A 91 -30.84 28.96 -8.77
C ALA A 91 -32.11 28.99 -7.92
N SER A 92 -31.98 28.85 -6.59
CA SER A 92 -33.10 28.94 -5.63
C SER A 92 -33.68 30.35 -5.44
N ARG A 93 -33.02 31.38 -5.99
CA ARG A 93 -33.46 32.78 -5.91
C ARG A 93 -34.14 33.30 -7.18
N LEU A 94 -34.26 32.46 -8.20
CA LEU A 94 -35.02 32.70 -9.44
C LEU A 94 -36.36 31.94 -9.37
#